data_AF-A0A836U9J2-F1
#
_entry.id   AF-A0A836U9J2-F1
#
_cell.length_a   1.000
_cell.length_b   1.000
_cell.length_c   1.000
_cell.angle_alpha   90.00
_cell.angle_beta   90.00
_cell.angle_gamma   90.00
#
_symmetry.space_group_name_H-M   'P 1'
#
loop_
_entity.id
_entity.type
_entity.pdbx_description
1 polymer ?
#
loop_
_entity_poly.entity_id
_entity_poly.type
_entity_poly.pdbx_seq_one_letter_code
_entity_poly.pdbx_strand_id
1 'polypeptide(L)'
;MPGPTGQLDLREVAIGRLMLDNFPHIKTFWIMNTIDISQVALWYGANDLDGTVMDYEITRKNFEATQQRLTQKDLLDRIVEAGREPVERDSLYNLVPAATTHMTDAA
;
A
#
# COMPACT_ATOMS: atom_id res chain seq x y z
N MET A 1 8.18 25.27 -9.43
CA MET A 1 7.26 25.12 -8.27
C MET A 1 7.81 24.02 -7.37
N PRO A 2 7.61 24.09 -6.04
CA PRO A 2 7.93 22.98 -5.16
C PRO A 2 7.05 21.75 -5.49
N GLY A 3 7.53 20.55 -5.14
CA GLY A 3 6.74 19.32 -5.26
C GLY A 3 5.60 19.26 -4.24
N PRO A 4 4.65 18.31 -4.39
CA PRO A 4 3.57 18.10 -3.43
C PRO A 4 4.10 17.71 -2.05
N THR A 5 3.31 17.98 -1.01
CA THR A 5 3.59 17.58 0.37
C THR A 5 2.74 16.37 0.74
N GLY A 6 3.17 15.56 1.72
CA GLY A 6 2.35 14.44 2.20
C GLY A 6 0.98 14.85 2.73
N GLN A 7 0.82 16.09 3.23
CA GLN A 7 -0.50 16.62 3.60
C GLN A 7 -1.41 16.80 2.39
N LEU A 8 -0.87 17.20 1.24
CA LEU A 8 -1.63 17.30 0.00
C LEU A 8 -2.02 15.90 -0.49
N ASP A 9 -1.11 14.93 -0.45
CA ASP A 9 -1.42 13.53 -0.79
C ASP A 9 -2.58 12.97 0.05
N LEU A 10 -2.53 13.14 1.37
CA LEU A 10 -3.60 12.68 2.27
C LEU A 10 -4.93 13.40 2.00
N ARG A 11 -4.87 14.70 1.67
CA ARG A 11 -6.05 15.47 1.30
C ARG A 11 -6.66 14.96 0.01
N GLU A 12 -5.85 14.63 -1.00
CA GLU A 12 -6.33 14.07 -2.26
C GLU A 12 -7.02 12.72 -2.06
N VAL A 13 -6.46 11.83 -1.22
CA VAL A 13 -7.11 10.57 -0.85
C VAL A 13 -8.48 10.80 -0.20
N ALA A 14 -8.56 11.72 0.77
CA ALA A 14 -9.81 12.03 1.47
C ALA A 14 -10.86 12.66 0.55
N ILE A 15 -10.45 13.60 -0.30
CA ILE A 15 -11.34 14.18 -1.32
C ILE A 15 -11.83 13.08 -2.26
N GLY A 16 -10.95 12.20 -2.73
CA GLY A 16 -11.30 11.06 -3.57
C GLY A 16 -12.36 10.18 -2.92
N ARG A 17 -12.18 9.81 -1.64
CA ARG A 17 -13.17 9.01 -0.90
C ARG A 17 -14.53 9.71 -0.77
N LEU A 18 -14.56 11.02 -0.61
CA LEU A 18 -15.81 11.78 -0.48
C LEU A 18 -16.51 12.02 -1.82
N MET A 19 -15.76 12.20 -2.91
CA MET A 19 -16.30 12.54 -4.22
C MET A 19 -16.62 11.31 -5.08
N LEU A 20 -15.88 10.21 -4.93
CA LEU A 20 -16.01 9.00 -5.72
C LEU A 20 -16.91 7.97 -5.00
N ASP A 21 -18.16 8.36 -4.72
CA ASP A 21 -19.13 7.54 -3.99
C ASP A 21 -19.50 6.22 -4.69
N ASN A 22 -19.22 6.12 -5.99
CA ASN A 22 -19.42 4.94 -6.83
C ASN A 22 -18.16 4.07 -7.02
N PHE A 23 -17.04 4.42 -6.38
CA PHE A 23 -15.82 3.60 -6.38
C PHE A 23 -15.60 2.96 -5.00
N PRO A 24 -15.72 1.64 -4.87
CA PRO A 24 -15.58 0.98 -3.56
C PRO A 24 -14.16 1.09 -3.00
N HIS A 25 -13.15 1.12 -3.87
CA HIS A 25 -11.75 1.06 -3.48
C HIS A 25 -10.97 2.32 -3.85
N ILE A 26 -10.23 2.86 -2.89
CA ILE A 26 -9.26 3.94 -3.08
C ILE A 26 -7.90 3.38 -2.72
N LYS A 27 -6.99 3.40 -3.70
CA LYS A 27 -5.64 2.86 -3.59
C LYS A 27 -4.68 3.91 -3.04
N THR A 28 -3.76 3.48 -2.19
CA THR A 28 -2.47 4.15 -1.95
C THR A 28 -1.35 3.24 -2.42
N PHE A 29 -0.41 3.80 -3.18
CA PHE A 29 0.71 3.06 -3.75
C PHE A 29 2.00 3.58 -3.13
N TRP A 30 2.63 2.76 -2.28
CA TRP A 30 3.70 3.22 -1.38
C TRP A 30 4.94 3.74 -2.13
N ILE A 31 5.16 3.32 -3.37
CA ILE A 31 6.25 3.84 -4.20
C ILE A 31 6.07 5.32 -4.55
N MET A 32 4.81 5.72 -4.77
CA MET A 32 4.48 7.10 -5.12
C MET A 32 4.33 7.95 -3.87
N ASN A 33 3.66 7.43 -2.83
CA ASN A 33 3.34 8.20 -1.64
C ASN A 33 4.35 8.04 -0.50
N THR A 34 5.32 7.14 -0.58
CA THR A 34 6.11 6.60 0.56
C THR A 34 5.28 5.72 1.49
N ILE A 35 5.93 4.79 2.18
CA ILE A 35 5.24 3.85 3.07
C ILE A 35 4.58 4.55 4.27
N ASP A 36 5.20 5.60 4.81
CA ASP A 36 4.67 6.32 5.97
C ASP A 36 3.37 7.06 5.65
N ILE A 37 3.31 7.73 4.49
CA ILE A 37 2.07 8.39 4.04
C ILE A 37 1.03 7.34 3.65
N SER A 38 1.40 6.24 2.99
CA SER A 38 0.47 5.16 2.67
C SER A 38 -0.16 4.54 3.93
N GLN A 39 0.61 4.37 4.99
CA GLN A 39 0.09 3.90 6.29
C GLN A 39 -0.96 4.88 6.86
N VAL A 40 -0.65 6.18 6.86
CA VAL A 40 -1.59 7.21 7.34
C VAL A 40 -2.82 7.33 6.42
N ALA A 41 -2.67 7.12 5.12
CA ALA A 41 -3.76 7.21 4.14
C ALA A 41 -4.92 6.22 4.42
N LEU A 42 -4.65 5.13 5.15
CA LEU A 42 -5.67 4.18 5.64
C LEU A 42 -6.68 4.82 6.62
N TRP A 43 -6.34 5.97 7.20
CA TRP A 43 -7.25 6.80 7.99
C TRP A 43 -7.95 7.90 7.19
N TYR A 44 -7.48 8.16 5.96
CA TYR A 44 -7.98 9.22 5.08
C TYR A 44 -8.86 8.67 3.94
N GLY A 45 -9.21 7.39 3.97
CA GLY A 45 -10.18 6.80 3.04
C GLY A 45 -9.59 5.81 2.04
N ALA A 46 -8.27 5.62 2.02
CA ALA A 46 -7.67 4.48 1.31
C ALA A 46 -8.04 3.17 2.03
N ASN A 47 -8.37 2.15 1.24
CA ASN A 47 -8.64 0.79 1.72
C ASN A 47 -7.88 -0.28 0.90
N ASP A 48 -7.00 0.15 0.01
CA ASP A 48 -6.15 -0.71 -0.79
C ASP A 48 -4.71 -0.18 -0.76
N LEU A 49 -3.83 -0.87 -0.03
CA LEU A 49 -2.42 -0.51 0.09
C LEU A 49 -1.62 -1.47 -0.78
N ASP A 50 -1.01 -0.94 -1.84
CA ASP A 50 -0.43 -1.73 -2.92
C ASP A 50 1.07 -1.47 -3.11
N GLY A 51 1.75 -2.40 -3.78
CA GLY A 51 3.17 -2.37 -4.12
C GLY A 51 3.96 -3.57 -3.59
N THR A 52 3.36 -4.75 -3.54
CA THR A 52 4.00 -5.98 -3.03
C THR A 52 5.01 -6.62 -4.00
N VAL A 53 5.41 -5.96 -5.09
CA VAL A 53 6.45 -6.52 -5.98
C VAL A 53 7.78 -6.52 -5.22
N MET A 54 8.27 -7.74 -4.99
CA MET A 54 9.46 -8.09 -4.17
C MET A 54 10.74 -7.31 -4.51
N ASP A 55 10.81 -6.70 -5.69
CA ASP A 55 11.86 -5.77 -6.07
C ASP A 55 11.27 -4.71 -7.01
N TYR A 56 11.33 -3.44 -6.61
CA TYR A 56 11.20 -2.31 -7.52
C TYR A 56 12.57 -1.66 -7.67
N GLU A 57 13.19 -1.84 -8.83
CA GLU A 57 14.28 -0.98 -9.24
C GLU A 57 13.68 0.33 -9.80
N ILE A 58 13.49 1.32 -8.93
CA ILE A 58 13.02 2.64 -9.34
C ILE A 58 14.22 3.41 -9.87
N THR A 59 14.49 3.32 -11.16
CA THR A 59 15.47 4.20 -11.81
C THR A 59 14.91 5.62 -11.86
N ARG A 60 15.04 6.37 -10.75
CA ARG A 60 14.83 7.83 -10.78
C ARG A 60 15.90 8.44 -11.69
N LYS A 61 15.53 9.49 -12.42
CA LYS A 61 16.39 10.19 -13.40
C LYS A 61 17.66 10.85 -12.82
N ASN A 62 17.98 10.63 -11.54
CA ASN A 62 19.21 11.03 -10.88
C ASN A 62 19.85 9.76 -10.29
N PHE A 63 20.92 9.30 -10.93
CA PHE A 63 21.54 7.98 -10.85
C PHE A 63 22.16 7.55 -9.50
N GLU A 64 21.97 8.28 -8.39
CA GLU A 64 22.84 8.08 -7.21
C GLU A 64 22.22 7.45 -5.97
N ALA A 65 20.90 7.31 -5.85
CA ALA A 65 20.35 6.56 -4.71
C ALA A 65 18.90 6.18 -4.95
N THR A 66 18.57 4.88 -4.86
CA THR A 66 17.75 4.29 -3.78
C THR A 66 17.13 2.98 -4.26
N GLN A 67 17.73 1.85 -3.87
CA GLN A 67 16.97 0.60 -3.80
C GLN A 67 15.96 0.77 -2.67
N GLN A 68 14.68 0.94 -3.02
CA GLN A 68 13.59 0.92 -2.05
C GLN A 68 13.00 -0.48 -2.06
N ARG A 69 13.18 -1.20 -0.95
CA ARG A 69 12.65 -2.55 -0.74
C ARG A 69 11.66 -2.50 0.42
N LEU A 70 10.49 -3.09 0.20
CA LEU A 70 9.48 -3.30 1.22
C LEU A 70 9.00 -4.74 1.07
N THR A 71 9.18 -5.55 2.11
CA THR A 71 8.72 -6.94 2.05
C THR A 71 7.21 -7.02 2.22
N GLN A 72 6.61 -8.14 1.81
CA GLN A 72 5.20 -8.40 2.10
C GLN A 72 4.92 -8.30 3.61
N LYS A 73 5.80 -8.84 4.46
CA LYS A 73 5.67 -8.77 5.91
C LYS A 73 5.63 -7.33 6.41
N ASP A 74 6.55 -6.48 5.95
CA ASP A 74 6.58 -5.07 6.37
C ASP A 74 5.28 -4.37 5.98
N LEU A 75 4.78 -4.62 4.78
CA LEU A 75 3.53 -4.07 4.28
C LEU A 75 2.32 -4.49 5.14
N LEU A 76 2.25 -5.77 5.52
CA LEU A 76 1.22 -6.28 6.43
C LEU A 76 1.34 -5.66 7.83
N ASP A 77 2.55 -5.57 8.37
CA ASP A 77 2.81 -4.98 9.69
C ASP A 77 2.37 -3.50 9.72
N ARG A 78 2.60 -2.72 8.64
CA ARG A 78 2.12 -1.34 8.52
C ARG A 78 0.59 -1.22 8.58
N ILE A 79 -0.12 -2.14 7.93
CA ILE A 79 -1.59 -2.18 7.95
C ILE A 79 -2.11 -2.46 9.37
N VAL A 80 -1.50 -3.44 10.05
CA VAL A 80 -1.83 -3.78 11.44
C VAL A 80 -1.54 -2.63 12.40
N GLU A 81 -0.37 -2.00 12.29
CA GLU A 81 0.00 -0.83 13.09
C GLU A 81 -0.95 0.36 12.88
N ALA A 82 -1.54 0.49 11.69
CA ALA A 82 -2.58 1.48 11.41
C ALA A 82 -3.96 1.12 12.00
N GLY A 83 -4.09 0.00 12.73
CA GLY A 83 -5.35 -0.44 13.34
C GLY A 83 -6.33 -0.99 12.31
N ARG A 84 -5.84 -1.68 11.28
CA ARG A 84 -6.63 -2.34 10.23
C ARG A 84 -6.28 -3.83 10.16
N GLU A 85 -7.21 -4.63 9.65
CA GLU A 85 -6.98 -6.04 9.35
C GLU A 85 -6.48 -6.17 7.90
N PRO A 86 -5.27 -6.72 7.66
CA PRO A 86 -4.80 -6.94 6.31
C PRO A 86 -5.53 -8.12 5.68
N VAL A 87 -6.03 -7.92 4.46
CA VAL A 87 -6.68 -8.98 3.68
C VAL A 87 -6.06 -9.05 2.30
N GLU A 88 -5.65 -10.26 1.90
CA GLU A 88 -5.19 -10.52 0.54
C GLU A 88 -6.37 -10.57 -0.43
N ARG A 89 -6.19 -9.96 -1.61
CA ARG A 89 -7.21 -9.85 -2.64
C ARG A 89 -6.70 -10.29 -4.00
N ASP A 90 -7.60 -10.81 -4.82
CA ASP A 90 -7.34 -10.98 -6.26
C ASP A 90 -7.48 -9.64 -7.02
N SER A 91 -7.31 -9.67 -8.34
CA SER A 91 -7.46 -8.49 -9.21
C SER A 91 -8.88 -7.92 -9.26
N LEU A 92 -9.88 -8.70 -8.83
CA LEU A 92 -11.30 -8.32 -8.78
C LEU A 92 -11.75 -7.96 -7.36
N TYR A 93 -10.82 -7.84 -6.40
CA TYR A 93 -11.07 -7.56 -5.00
C TYR A 93 -11.83 -8.65 -4.24
N ASN A 94 -11.86 -9.89 -4.75
CA ASN A 94 -12.33 -11.02 -3.96
C ASN A 94 -11.27 -11.38 -2.92
N LEU A 95 -11.72 -11.74 -1.71
CA LEU A 95 -10.82 -12.18 -0.66
C LEU A 95 -10.17 -13.51 -1.07
N VAL A 96 -8.85 -13.57 -0.97
CA VAL A 96 -8.11 -14.81 -1.14
C VAL A 96 -8.15 -15.54 0.20
N PRO A 97 -8.68 -16.77 0.28
CA PRO A 97 -8.64 -17.55 1.51
C PRO A 97 -7.18 -17.71 1.96
N ALA A 98 -6.92 -17.53 3.24
CA ALA A 98 -5.60 -17.81 3.81
C ALA A 98 -5.19 -19.22 3.38
N ALA A 99 -4.06 -19.36 2.68
CA ALA A 99 -3.58 -20.66 2.27
C ALA A 99 -3.43 -21.53 3.52
N THR A 100 -4.15 -22.65 3.58
CA THR A 100 -3.91 -23.70 4.57
C THR A 100 -2.46 -24.11 4.41
N THR A 101 -1.56 -23.61 5.25
CA THR A 101 -0.16 -24.03 5.24
C THR A 101 -0.13 -25.52 5.53
N HIS A 102 0.05 -26.34 4.49
CA HIS A 102 0.50 -27.71 4.67
C HIS A 102 1.91 -27.64 5.24
N MET A 103 1.99 -27.80 6.55
CA MET A 103 3.23 -28.00 7.27
C MET A 103 3.75 -29.41 6.96
N THR A 104 4.39 -29.55 5.80
CA THR A 104 5.23 -30.70 5.46
C THR A 104 6.54 -30.16 4.92
N ASP A 105 7.52 -30.01 5.81
CA ASP A 105 8.83 -30.64 5.67
C ASP A 105 9.79 -30.14 6.75
N ALA A 106 10.05 -31.02 7.71
CA ALA A 106 11.32 -31.13 8.43
C ALA A 106 11.31 -32.47 9.19
N ALA A 107 11.71 -33.52 8.49
CA ALA A 107 12.30 -34.73 9.05
C ALA A 107 13.75 -34.80 8.57
#